data_AF-A0A409YMW7-F1
#
_entry.id   AF-A0A409YMW7-F1
#
_cell.length_a   1.000
_cell.length_b   1.000
_cell.length_c   1.000
_cell.angle_alpha   90.00
_cell.angle_beta   90.00
_cell.angle_gamma   90.00
#
_symmetry.space_group_name_H-M   'P 1'
#
loop_
_entity.id
_entity.type
_entity.pdbx_description
1 polymer ?
#
loop_
_entity_poly.entity_id
_entity_poly.type
_entity_poly.pdbx_seq_one_letter_code
_entity_poly.pdbx_strand_id
1 'polypeptide(L)'
;MSPDSMALDGSSRLPKIPDLPLELITEIALCLDWTDVLTLRQTCKLFHGVSKSRPVWESLLYRAQSSVVIPVKLERPIEHFALEELEHKALQLFTAKIDWITNTPIERRYSLDNITVASSHLVEGGRWFLIATNKGSLLYYDLDKVHDNPRTLVAGQFFSPKQVVMCVDRDVQESFLTLTVVLHYSDYAYDSDDSDDSDSDQVLLNEFQFWKVSLCINDSGTSESFLAASQMASFTQSNDGASTVCCLSICGKQLAFGAYYSNERGALPYAIVISDWTTIRESIDSHPKRIIRHAGHPRYLPFEVQLIPNETLWISASTYGGSTRLYALQSIQTTTSLPPPPWLAPLVGTPHIWQNDAATRMHIRGIASRQFYHAPSNSARFVLEGQGCSWGLYIPLDASPASISGDNLLSRLADHDLLGQAYSLGSSYHYTVLYHWTRQQLHFLRHIWPDDQDTDSLCPVRWKTDFIIGLEAITHHAVDGCSGRIVLCTSEYFSILDLARYTPHTCM
;
A
#
# COMPACT_ATOMS: atom_id res chain seq x y z
N MET A 1 36.41 71.67 35.73
CA MET A 1 35.32 70.75 35.36
C MET A 1 35.30 70.67 33.84
N SER A 2 36.08 69.75 33.28
CA SER A 2 36.05 69.44 31.85
C SER A 2 35.10 68.26 31.64
N PRO A 3 34.21 68.29 30.65
CA PRO A 3 33.38 67.14 30.32
C PRO A 3 34.23 66.18 29.48
N ASP A 4 34.78 65.17 30.13
CA ASP A 4 35.41 64.04 29.43
C ASP A 4 34.34 63.25 28.68
N SER A 5 34.39 63.42 27.36
CA SER A 5 33.66 62.70 26.33
C SER A 5 34.02 61.20 26.36
N MET A 6 33.27 60.41 27.12
CA MET A 6 33.18 58.96 26.91
C MET A 6 32.38 58.68 25.63
N ALA A 7 33.04 58.81 24.48
CA ALA A 7 32.57 58.21 23.24
C ALA A 7 32.74 56.70 23.39
N LEU A 8 31.66 56.00 23.76
CA LEU A 8 31.55 54.57 23.57
C LEU A 8 31.59 54.31 22.06
N ASP A 9 32.76 53.91 21.56
CA ASP A 9 32.95 53.33 20.23
C ASP A 9 32.24 51.96 20.19
N GLY A 10 30.91 52.01 20.19
CA GLY A 10 30.01 50.87 20.35
C GLY A 10 29.54 50.28 19.02
N SER A 11 30.28 50.48 17.93
CA SER A 11 30.03 49.78 16.67
C SER A 11 30.74 48.42 16.67
N SER A 12 30.43 47.56 17.64
CA SER A 12 30.77 46.14 17.55
C SER A 12 30.00 45.58 16.36
N ARG A 13 30.62 45.56 15.18
CA ARG A 13 30.07 44.92 14.00
C ARG A 13 29.79 43.47 14.37
N LEU A 14 28.53 43.07 14.30
CA LEU A 14 28.16 41.68 14.48
C LEU A 14 29.03 40.83 13.54
N PRO A 15 29.59 39.71 14.02
CA PRO A 15 30.36 38.81 13.17
C PRO A 15 29.48 38.40 11.99
N LYS A 16 30.04 38.40 10.78
CA LYS A 16 29.28 37.89 9.63
C LYS A 16 29.11 36.39 9.83
N ILE A 17 28.02 35.82 9.31
CA ILE A 17 27.75 34.38 9.44
C ILE A 17 28.94 33.51 8.98
N PRO A 18 29.65 33.81 7.88
CA PRO A 18 30.83 33.04 7.48
C PRO A 18 32.03 33.12 8.43
N ASP A 19 32.05 34.09 9.35
CA ASP A 19 33.11 34.27 10.35
C ASP A 19 32.83 33.44 11.62
N LEU A 20 31.66 32.79 11.73
CA LEU A 20 31.31 31.92 12.84
C LEU A 20 32.03 30.55 12.74
N PRO A 21 32.29 29.88 13.87
CA PRO A 21 32.71 28.47 13.88
C PRO A 21 31.76 27.57 13.08
N LEU A 22 32.32 26.54 12.43
CA LEU A 22 31.57 25.62 11.57
C LEU A 22 30.42 24.94 12.31
N GLU A 23 30.59 24.69 13.60
CA GLU A 23 29.58 24.09 14.48
C GLU A 23 28.36 25.00 14.59
N LEU A 24 28.56 26.31 14.81
CA LEU A 24 27.46 27.26 14.90
C LEU A 24 26.74 27.45 13.56
N ILE A 25 27.48 27.41 12.45
CA ILE A 25 26.88 27.48 11.12
C ILE A 25 26.04 26.23 10.85
N THR A 26 26.52 25.06 11.27
CA THR A 26 25.77 23.80 11.19
C THR A 26 24.49 23.88 12.03
N GLU A 27 24.56 24.33 13.28
CA GLU A 27 23.39 24.52 14.15
C GLU A 27 22.35 25.47 13.56
N ILE A 28 22.80 26.57 12.92
CA ILE A 28 21.90 27.46 12.18
C ILE A 28 21.23 26.69 11.03
N ALA A 29 21.98 25.92 10.25
CA ALA A 29 21.43 25.12 9.16
C ALA A 29 20.46 24.02 9.63
N LEU A 30 20.66 23.45 10.83
CA LEU A 30 19.72 22.49 11.44
C LEU A 30 18.34 23.12 11.72
N CYS A 31 18.27 24.44 11.88
CA CYS A 31 17.04 25.18 12.15
C CYS A 31 16.28 25.58 10.87
N LEU A 32 16.95 25.56 9.71
CA LEU A 32 16.36 25.96 8.42
C LEU A 32 15.40 24.91 7.89
N ASP A 33 14.46 25.32 7.03
CA ASP A 33 13.68 24.38 6.22
C ASP A 33 14.49 23.87 5.02
N TRP A 34 13.96 22.88 4.29
CA TRP A 34 14.69 22.29 3.18
C TRP A 34 14.92 23.27 2.02
N THR A 35 14.00 24.20 1.77
CA THR A 35 14.14 25.24 0.74
C THR A 35 15.23 26.25 1.06
N ASP A 36 15.33 26.65 2.32
CA ASP A 36 16.35 27.55 2.85
C ASP A 36 17.71 26.86 2.86
N VAL A 37 17.80 25.57 3.21
CA VAL A 37 19.03 24.78 3.10
C VAL A 37 19.54 24.73 1.66
N LEU A 38 18.65 24.50 0.69
CA LEU A 38 19.00 24.51 -0.74
C LEU A 38 19.41 25.91 -1.23
N THR A 39 18.76 26.97 -0.74
CA THR A 39 19.12 28.35 -1.07
C THR A 39 20.48 28.71 -0.48
N LEU A 40 20.70 28.36 0.79
CA LEU A 40 21.97 28.54 1.51
C LEU A 40 23.13 27.88 0.75
N ARG A 41 22.91 26.70 0.18
CA ARG A 41 23.91 25.97 -0.64
C ARG A 41 24.44 26.78 -1.83
N GLN A 42 23.61 27.62 -2.44
CA GLN A 42 23.95 28.37 -3.66
C GLN A 42 24.79 29.63 -3.38
N THR A 43 25.05 29.96 -2.11
CA THR A 43 25.66 31.25 -1.74
C THR A 43 27.19 31.22 -1.73
N CYS A 44 27.83 30.24 -1.09
CA CYS A 44 29.29 30.11 -1.03
C CYS A 44 29.75 28.68 -0.72
N LYS A 45 31.06 28.40 -0.87
CA LYS A 45 31.64 27.05 -0.66
C LYS A 45 31.46 26.51 0.77
N LEU A 46 31.55 27.37 1.78
CA LEU A 46 31.37 26.99 3.19
C LEU A 46 29.95 26.48 3.43
N PHE A 47 28.97 27.28 3.03
CA PHE A 47 27.56 26.95 3.14
C PHE A 47 27.15 25.78 2.25
N HIS A 48 27.77 25.64 1.07
CA HIS A 48 27.63 24.44 0.26
C HIS A 48 28.04 23.18 1.05
N GLY A 49 29.21 23.20 1.69
CA GLY A 49 29.67 22.09 2.54
C GLY A 49 28.72 21.79 3.69
N VAL A 50 28.28 22.81 4.44
CA VAL A 50 27.35 22.64 5.58
C VAL A 50 26.00 22.10 5.14
N SER A 51 25.43 22.64 4.06
CA SER A 51 24.13 22.20 3.50
C SER A 51 24.13 20.77 2.96
N LYS A 52 25.31 20.18 2.76
CA LYS A 52 25.49 18.77 2.37
C LYS A 52 25.86 17.88 3.56
N SER A 53 25.96 18.42 4.77
CA SER A 53 26.30 17.60 5.92
C SER A 53 25.15 16.65 6.28
N ARG A 54 25.50 15.43 6.70
CA ARG A 54 24.54 14.42 7.14
C ARG A 54 23.60 14.93 8.26
N PRO A 55 24.08 15.60 9.34
CA PRO A 55 23.20 16.06 10.41
C PRO A 55 22.05 16.96 9.94
N VAL A 56 22.29 17.80 8.92
CA VAL A 56 21.27 18.67 8.33
C VAL A 56 20.16 17.86 7.68
N TRP A 57 20.51 16.87 6.86
CA TRP A 57 19.53 16.02 6.17
C TRP A 57 18.81 15.06 7.12
N GLU A 58 19.50 14.54 8.14
CA GLU A 58 18.86 13.74 9.20
C GLU A 58 17.83 14.58 9.96
N SER A 59 18.19 15.78 10.42
CA SER A 59 17.27 16.70 11.10
C SER A 59 16.05 17.04 10.24
N LEU A 60 16.27 17.34 8.96
CA LEU A 60 15.18 17.60 8.01
C LEU A 60 14.26 16.38 7.88
N LEU A 61 14.81 15.18 7.70
CA LEU A 61 14.04 13.96 7.52
C LEU A 61 13.26 13.59 8.80
N TYR A 62 13.87 13.70 9.98
CA TYR A 62 13.19 13.48 11.26
C TYR A 62 12.03 14.45 11.47
N ARG A 63 12.23 15.74 11.15
CA ARG A 63 11.15 16.75 11.18
C ARG A 63 10.06 16.41 10.18
N ALA A 64 10.42 15.98 8.97
CA ALA A 64 9.47 15.55 7.95
C ALA A 64 8.60 14.39 8.44
N GLN A 65 9.22 13.32 8.94
CA GLN A 65 8.53 12.14 9.46
C GLN A 65 7.61 12.47 10.65
N SER A 66 8.04 13.39 11.52
CA SER A 66 7.26 13.83 12.68
C SER A 66 6.09 14.75 12.32
N SER A 67 6.17 15.43 11.17
CA SER A 67 5.14 16.37 10.71
C SER A 67 4.00 15.71 9.92
N VAL A 68 4.19 14.46 9.47
CA VAL A 68 3.21 13.75 8.64
C VAL A 68 2.36 12.85 9.52
N VAL A 69 1.05 12.94 9.32
CA VAL A 69 0.02 12.17 10.01
C VAL A 69 0.25 10.65 9.91
N ILE A 70 0.69 10.17 8.75
CA ILE A 70 1.15 8.80 8.51
C ILE A 70 2.67 8.83 8.30
N PRO A 71 3.46 8.38 9.28
CA PRO A 71 4.92 8.40 9.17
C PRO A 71 5.40 7.60 7.97
N VAL A 72 6.31 8.22 7.20
CA VAL A 72 6.97 7.54 6.09
C VAL A 72 7.91 6.48 6.66
N LYS A 73 7.63 5.21 6.36
CA LYS A 73 8.46 4.10 6.79
C LYS A 73 9.62 3.88 5.82
N LEU A 74 10.81 4.31 6.21
CA LEU A 74 12.06 4.08 5.46
C LEU A 74 12.39 2.60 5.34
N GLU A 75 13.11 2.21 4.30
CA GLU A 75 13.48 0.81 4.06
C GLU A 75 14.59 0.29 4.99
N ARG A 76 15.30 1.18 5.68
CA ARG A 76 16.36 0.88 6.64
C ARG A 76 16.53 2.05 7.61
N PRO A 77 17.30 1.88 8.70
CA PRO A 77 17.61 2.97 9.60
C PRO A 77 18.37 4.11 8.89
N ILE A 78 18.16 5.34 9.32
CA ILE A 78 18.73 6.56 8.70
C ILE A 78 20.26 6.51 8.65
N GLU A 79 20.87 5.87 9.65
CA GLU A 79 22.32 5.70 9.79
C GLU A 79 22.92 4.93 8.60
N HIS A 80 22.14 4.06 7.96
CA HIS A 80 22.59 3.16 6.89
C HIS A 80 22.42 3.72 5.47
N PHE A 81 21.86 4.92 5.30
CA PHE A 81 21.78 5.55 3.98
C PHE A 81 23.12 6.18 3.58
N ALA A 82 23.52 6.09 2.30
CA ALA A 82 24.53 7.01 1.82
C ALA A 82 24.00 8.45 1.94
N LEU A 83 24.90 9.43 2.11
CA LEU A 83 24.51 10.83 2.27
C LEU A 83 23.67 11.31 1.09
N GLU A 84 24.05 10.92 -0.12
CA GLU A 84 23.35 11.26 -1.37
C GLU A 84 21.96 10.63 -1.42
N GLU A 85 21.81 9.39 -0.95
CA GLU A 85 20.53 8.70 -0.88
C GLU A 85 19.61 9.34 0.17
N LEU A 86 20.17 9.73 1.32
CA LEU A 86 19.43 10.40 2.40
C LEU A 86 18.87 11.74 1.91
N GLU A 87 19.71 12.55 1.28
CA GLU A 87 19.31 13.82 0.67
C GLU A 87 18.23 13.59 -0.39
N HIS A 88 18.44 12.64 -1.30
CA HIS A 88 17.47 12.31 -2.34
C HIS A 88 16.12 11.90 -1.74
N LYS A 89 16.12 11.04 -0.71
CA LYS A 89 14.89 10.60 -0.02
C LYS A 89 14.18 11.76 0.67
N ALA A 90 14.91 12.60 1.39
CA ALA A 90 14.33 13.77 2.03
C ALA A 90 13.65 14.69 1.01
N LEU A 91 14.35 15.01 -0.08
CA LEU A 91 13.83 15.85 -1.15
C LEU A 91 12.65 15.21 -1.88
N GLN A 92 12.67 13.90 -2.11
CA GLN A 92 11.54 13.16 -2.64
C GLN A 92 10.28 13.35 -1.79
N LEU A 93 10.40 13.22 -0.46
CA LEU A 93 9.26 13.38 0.46
C LEU A 93 8.75 14.82 0.51
N PHE A 94 9.64 15.80 0.54
CA PHE A 94 9.26 17.21 0.55
C PHE A 94 8.57 17.64 -0.75
N THR A 95 9.12 17.23 -1.90
CA THR A 95 8.57 17.57 -3.21
C THR A 95 7.28 16.85 -3.48
N ALA A 96 7.14 15.57 -3.12
CA ALA A 96 5.88 14.82 -3.23
C ALA A 96 4.72 15.61 -2.60
N LYS A 97 4.88 16.12 -1.38
CA LYS A 97 3.85 16.88 -0.66
C LYS A 97 3.35 18.11 -1.44
N ILE A 98 4.25 18.78 -2.16
CA ILE A 98 3.93 19.98 -2.95
C ILE A 98 3.36 19.59 -4.31
N ASP A 99 3.99 18.63 -4.98
CA ASP A 99 3.75 18.31 -6.38
C ASP A 99 2.43 17.57 -6.59
N TRP A 100 1.91 16.87 -5.57
CA TRP A 100 0.52 16.38 -5.56
C TRP A 100 -0.52 17.48 -5.82
N ILE A 101 -0.17 18.76 -5.64
CA ILE A 101 -1.08 19.90 -5.78
C ILE A 101 -0.77 20.70 -7.05
N THR A 102 0.51 20.86 -7.38
CA THR A 102 0.96 21.92 -8.30
C THR A 102 1.39 21.42 -9.66
N ASN A 103 1.69 20.12 -9.81
CA ASN A 103 2.52 19.65 -10.91
C ASN A 103 1.96 18.41 -11.62
N THR A 104 2.20 18.32 -12.92
CA THR A 104 1.94 17.09 -13.69
C THR A 104 2.97 16.02 -13.33
N PRO A 105 2.60 14.73 -13.24
CA PRO A 105 3.57 13.70 -12.91
C PRO A 105 4.56 13.50 -14.06
N ILE A 106 5.78 13.07 -13.75
CA ILE A 106 6.72 12.60 -14.75
C ILE A 106 6.42 11.12 -15.00
N GLU A 107 6.06 10.77 -16.24
CA GLU A 107 5.84 9.38 -16.63
C GLU A 107 7.17 8.70 -16.97
N ARG A 108 7.42 7.54 -16.34
CA ARG A 108 8.47 6.59 -16.72
C ARG A 108 7.84 5.26 -17.10
N ARG A 109 8.12 4.75 -18.30
CA ARG A 109 7.55 3.50 -18.82
C ARG A 109 8.58 2.36 -18.82
N TYR A 110 8.14 1.18 -18.42
CA TYR A 110 8.94 -0.04 -18.31
C TYR A 110 8.26 -1.16 -19.09
N SER A 111 8.98 -1.78 -20.03
CA SER A 111 8.45 -2.94 -20.75
C SER A 111 8.31 -4.13 -19.81
N LEU A 112 7.27 -4.92 -20.01
CA LEU A 112 7.09 -6.19 -19.30
C LEU A 112 7.68 -7.39 -20.07
N ASP A 113 8.12 -7.25 -21.31
CA ASP A 113 8.86 -8.27 -22.11
C ASP A 113 8.59 -9.74 -21.71
N ASN A 114 7.45 -10.30 -22.11
CA ASN A 114 7.00 -11.67 -21.81
C ASN A 114 6.63 -11.96 -20.33
N ILE A 115 6.52 -10.94 -19.49
CA ILE A 115 5.98 -11.03 -18.13
C ILE A 115 4.48 -10.76 -18.19
N THR A 116 3.68 -11.76 -17.84
CA THR A 116 2.26 -11.58 -17.61
C THR A 116 2.02 -11.35 -16.13
N VAL A 117 1.67 -10.11 -15.77
CA VAL A 117 1.37 -9.70 -14.40
C VAL A 117 0.04 -10.31 -13.96
N ALA A 118 0.07 -11.07 -12.87
CA ALA A 118 -1.12 -11.67 -12.27
C ALA A 118 -1.54 -10.93 -10.98
N SER A 119 -0.57 -10.35 -10.27
CA SER A 119 -0.82 -9.45 -9.15
C SER A 119 0.38 -8.52 -8.99
N SER A 120 0.18 -7.33 -8.43
CA SER A 120 1.29 -6.41 -8.14
C SER A 120 1.09 -5.65 -6.83
N HIS A 121 2.18 -5.11 -6.28
CA HIS A 121 2.16 -4.36 -5.03
C HIS A 121 3.29 -3.33 -4.99
N LEU A 122 2.97 -2.07 -4.70
CA LEU A 122 3.94 -1.03 -4.42
C LEU A 122 4.21 -0.96 -2.92
N VAL A 123 5.43 -1.31 -2.52
CA VAL A 123 5.85 -1.30 -1.12
C VAL A 123 5.83 0.13 -0.58
N GLU A 124 5.41 0.30 0.67
CA GLU A 124 5.42 1.58 1.38
C GLU A 124 6.77 2.30 1.24
N GLY A 125 6.72 3.59 0.89
CA GLY A 125 7.91 4.38 0.54
C GLY A 125 8.20 4.41 -0.97
N GLY A 126 7.47 3.65 -1.77
CA GLY A 126 7.40 3.79 -3.23
C GLY A 126 8.64 3.38 -4.01
N ARG A 127 9.66 2.83 -3.35
CA ARG A 127 10.90 2.38 -4.01
C ARG A 127 10.76 1.01 -4.66
N TRP A 128 10.12 0.05 -3.98
CA TRP A 128 10.08 -1.33 -4.43
C TRP A 128 8.71 -1.67 -5.02
N PHE A 129 8.68 -2.13 -6.26
CA PHE A 129 7.45 -2.61 -6.91
C PHE A 129 7.54 -4.12 -7.12
N LEU A 130 6.66 -4.87 -6.46
CA LEU A 130 6.60 -6.33 -6.52
C LEU A 130 5.57 -6.77 -7.56
N ILE A 131 5.93 -7.80 -8.34
CA ILE A 131 5.06 -8.41 -9.35
C ILE A 131 5.02 -9.91 -9.13
N ALA A 132 3.84 -10.46 -8.92
CA ALA A 132 3.57 -11.89 -9.06
C ALA A 132 3.13 -12.15 -10.50
N THR A 133 3.75 -13.12 -11.16
CA THR A 133 3.44 -13.47 -12.55
C THR A 133 2.45 -14.62 -12.63
N ASN A 134 1.84 -14.81 -13.80
CA ASN A 134 1.05 -16.00 -14.11
C ASN A 134 1.87 -17.29 -14.26
N LYS A 135 3.17 -17.29 -13.96
CA LYS A 135 4.02 -18.50 -13.85
C LYS A 135 4.38 -18.80 -12.39
N GLY A 136 3.79 -18.05 -11.47
CA GLY A 136 4.05 -18.07 -10.04
C GLY A 136 5.44 -17.58 -9.63
N SER A 137 6.16 -16.89 -10.52
CA SER A 137 7.37 -16.18 -10.11
C SER A 137 7.02 -14.89 -9.37
N LEU A 138 7.91 -14.49 -8.46
CA LEU A 138 7.86 -13.20 -7.79
C LEU A 138 9.07 -12.37 -8.25
N LEU A 139 8.79 -11.20 -8.82
CA LEU A 139 9.79 -10.25 -9.33
C LEU A 139 9.70 -8.94 -8.55
N TYR A 140 10.77 -8.15 -8.58
CA TYR A 140 10.72 -6.75 -8.14
C TYR A 140 11.49 -5.81 -9.05
N TYR A 141 11.08 -4.54 -9.00
CA TYR A 141 11.79 -3.40 -9.59
C TYR A 141 12.24 -2.44 -8.49
N ASP A 142 13.47 -1.92 -8.61
CA ASP A 142 13.94 -0.76 -7.85
C ASP A 142 13.58 0.52 -8.64
N LEU A 143 12.51 1.18 -8.22
CA LEU A 143 11.96 2.34 -8.93
C LEU A 143 12.82 3.61 -8.81
N ASP A 144 13.85 3.59 -7.95
CA ASP A 144 14.84 4.66 -7.87
C ASP A 144 15.95 4.49 -8.91
N LYS A 145 16.11 3.28 -9.47
CA LYS A 145 17.06 3.01 -10.55
C LYS A 145 16.38 3.16 -11.91
N VAL A 146 16.96 4.00 -12.75
CA VAL A 146 16.46 4.25 -14.10
C VAL A 146 16.81 3.04 -14.98
N HIS A 147 15.82 2.45 -15.65
CA HIS A 147 15.96 1.30 -16.56
C HIS A 147 16.54 0.01 -15.93
N ASP A 148 16.30 -0.26 -14.65
CA ASP A 148 16.68 -1.55 -14.08
C ASP A 148 15.72 -2.65 -14.58
N ASN A 149 16.29 -3.79 -14.96
CA ASN A 149 15.52 -4.98 -15.31
C ASN A 149 14.84 -5.55 -14.06
N PRO A 150 13.70 -6.24 -14.19
CA PRO A 150 13.12 -6.94 -13.05
C PRO A 150 14.13 -7.93 -12.49
N ARG A 151 14.22 -7.99 -11.16
CA ARG A 151 15.00 -9.00 -10.44
C ARG A 151 14.08 -10.08 -9.92
N THR A 152 14.46 -11.33 -10.11
CA THR A 152 13.69 -12.49 -9.65
C THR A 152 13.96 -12.75 -8.18
N LEU A 153 12.91 -12.75 -7.36
CA LEU A 153 12.93 -13.19 -5.96
C LEU A 153 12.60 -14.68 -5.85
N VAL A 154 11.57 -15.10 -6.59
CA VAL A 154 11.11 -16.49 -6.64
C VAL A 154 10.99 -16.88 -8.10
N ALA A 155 11.65 -17.97 -8.50
CA ALA A 155 11.59 -18.48 -9.86
C ALA A 155 10.17 -18.90 -10.25
N GLY A 156 9.88 -19.01 -11.55
CA GLY A 156 8.61 -19.55 -12.02
C GLY A 156 8.46 -21.00 -11.60
N GLN A 157 7.35 -21.32 -10.93
CA GLN A 157 7.09 -22.65 -10.36
C GLN A 157 6.05 -23.43 -11.18
N PHE A 158 5.28 -22.72 -12.00
CA PHE A 158 4.16 -23.29 -12.74
C PHE A 158 4.21 -22.88 -14.21
N PHE A 159 3.62 -23.72 -15.06
CA PHE A 159 3.58 -23.45 -16.49
C PHE A 159 2.50 -22.43 -16.85
N SER A 160 1.30 -22.55 -16.27
CA SER A 160 0.17 -21.66 -16.54
C SER A 160 -0.96 -21.76 -15.49
N PRO A 161 -0.73 -21.36 -14.22
CA PRO A 161 -1.76 -21.31 -13.20
C PRO A 161 -2.94 -20.48 -13.66
N LYS A 162 -4.14 -20.99 -13.36
CA LYS A 162 -5.40 -20.32 -13.65
C LYS A 162 -5.50 -18.96 -12.96
N GLN A 163 -4.98 -18.87 -11.73
CA GLN A 163 -5.00 -17.64 -10.95
C GLN A 163 -3.82 -17.58 -9.99
N VAL A 164 -3.28 -16.37 -9.84
CA VAL A 164 -2.31 -16.04 -8.80
C VAL A 164 -2.84 -14.83 -8.04
N VAL A 165 -2.88 -14.92 -6.71
CA VAL A 165 -3.24 -13.80 -5.84
C VAL A 165 -2.06 -13.55 -4.89
N MET A 166 -1.73 -12.27 -4.69
CA MET A 166 -0.66 -11.87 -3.78
C MET A 166 -1.21 -10.92 -2.71
N CYS A 167 -0.78 -11.11 -1.46
CA CYS A 167 -0.85 -10.07 -0.45
C CYS A 167 0.51 -9.89 0.22
N VAL A 168 0.73 -8.70 0.79
CA VAL A 168 2.01 -8.29 1.37
C VAL A 168 1.72 -7.61 2.70
N ASP A 169 2.36 -8.09 3.76
CA ASP A 169 2.39 -7.44 5.07
C ASP A 169 3.83 -7.02 5.38
N ARG A 170 3.99 -5.87 6.04
CA ARG A 170 5.30 -5.34 6.42
C ARG A 170 5.52 -5.61 7.89
N ASP A 171 6.62 -6.27 8.21
CA ASP A 171 7.05 -6.41 9.60
C ASP A 171 7.56 -5.05 10.10
N VAL A 172 6.78 -4.44 11.00
CA VAL A 172 7.10 -3.15 11.60
C VAL A 172 8.06 -3.24 12.78
N GLN A 173 8.36 -4.46 13.26
CA GLN A 173 9.31 -4.68 14.35
C GLN A 173 10.74 -4.77 13.84
N GLU A 174 10.91 -5.12 12.56
CA GLU A 174 12.22 -5.21 11.91
C GLU A 174 12.72 -3.81 11.52
N SER A 175 13.98 -3.50 11.86
CA SER A 175 14.58 -2.20 11.57
C SER A 175 14.88 -2.01 10.07
N PHE A 176 15.09 -3.11 9.37
CA PHE A 176 15.21 -3.17 7.92
C PHE A 176 13.90 -3.64 7.31
N LEU A 177 13.61 -3.17 6.09
CA LEU A 177 12.44 -3.57 5.33
C LEU A 177 12.37 -5.09 5.25
N THR A 178 11.37 -5.63 5.92
CA THR A 178 11.03 -7.03 5.94
C THR A 178 9.55 -7.16 5.63
N LEU A 179 9.23 -8.02 4.68
CA LEU A 179 7.89 -8.26 4.21
C LEU A 179 7.57 -9.74 4.36
N THR A 180 6.34 -10.04 4.76
CA THR A 180 5.74 -11.35 4.54
C THR A 180 4.89 -11.26 3.29
N VAL A 181 5.32 -11.96 2.24
CA VAL A 181 4.58 -12.06 0.97
C VAL A 181 3.89 -13.41 0.94
N VAL A 182 2.57 -13.38 0.75
CA VAL A 182 1.76 -14.59 0.54
C VAL A 182 1.40 -14.67 -0.93
N LEU A 183 1.65 -15.83 -1.52
CA LEU A 183 1.25 -16.16 -2.87
C LEU A 183 0.26 -17.33 -2.79
N HIS A 184 -0.91 -17.15 -3.40
CA HIS A 184 -1.85 -18.23 -3.64
C HIS A 184 -1.86 -18.55 -5.13
N TYR A 185 -1.81 -19.83 -5.47
CA TYR A 185 -1.89 -20.33 -6.83
C TYR A 185 -3.03 -21.33 -6.93
N SER A 186 -3.82 -21.23 -8.01
CA SER A 186 -4.72 -22.30 -8.42
C SER A 186 -4.30 -22.81 -9.79
N ASP A 187 -4.01 -24.10 -9.92
CA ASP A 187 -3.65 -24.76 -11.19
C ASP A 187 -4.52 -26.00 -11.45
N TYR A 188 -4.64 -26.42 -12.71
CA TYR A 188 -5.20 -27.73 -13.04
C TYR A 188 -4.06 -28.74 -13.07
N ALA A 189 -4.09 -29.75 -12.19
CA ALA A 189 -3.24 -30.90 -12.38
C ALA A 189 -3.78 -31.68 -13.59
N TYR A 190 -3.16 -31.47 -14.76
CA TYR A 190 -3.35 -32.36 -15.89
C TYR A 190 -2.61 -33.66 -15.57
N ASP A 191 -3.35 -34.76 -15.41
CA ASP A 191 -2.74 -36.08 -15.45
C ASP A 191 -2.32 -36.32 -16.90
N SER A 192 -1.02 -36.17 -17.18
CA SER A 192 -0.48 -36.04 -18.54
C SER A 192 -0.42 -37.34 -19.34
N ASP A 193 -1.06 -38.41 -18.87
CA ASP A 193 -1.00 -39.72 -19.50
C ASP A 193 -2.26 -40.00 -20.35
N ASP A 194 -2.25 -39.47 -21.57
CA ASP A 194 -2.71 -40.08 -22.85
C ASP A 194 -4.04 -40.86 -22.92
N SER A 195 -4.94 -40.73 -21.95
CA SER A 195 -6.25 -41.38 -21.99
C SER A 195 -7.27 -40.44 -22.64
N ASP A 196 -7.76 -40.84 -23.82
CA ASP A 196 -8.92 -40.30 -24.55
C ASP A 196 -10.25 -40.37 -23.74
N ASP A 197 -10.18 -40.62 -22.43
CA ASP A 197 -11.34 -40.63 -21.54
C ASP A 197 -11.66 -39.18 -21.13
N SER A 198 -12.71 -38.65 -21.75
CA SER A 198 -13.25 -37.30 -21.59
C SER A 198 -13.78 -36.95 -20.18
N ASP A 199 -13.52 -37.79 -19.16
CA ASP A 199 -14.02 -37.66 -17.79
C ASP A 199 -12.91 -37.74 -16.72
N SER A 200 -11.62 -37.54 -17.08
CA SER A 200 -10.56 -37.48 -16.06
C SER A 200 -10.78 -36.32 -15.09
N ASP A 201 -11.02 -36.66 -13.82
CA ASP A 201 -11.24 -35.75 -12.71
C ASP A 201 -10.04 -34.79 -12.55
N GLN A 202 -10.11 -33.60 -13.14
CA GLN A 202 -9.07 -32.59 -13.00
C GLN A 202 -8.99 -32.11 -11.55
N VAL A 203 -7.87 -32.43 -10.89
CA VAL A 203 -7.58 -32.02 -9.51
C VAL A 203 -7.01 -30.60 -9.53
N LEU A 204 -7.77 -29.62 -9.04
CA LEU A 204 -7.31 -28.23 -8.91
C LEU A 204 -6.25 -28.10 -7.79
N LEU A 205 -4.99 -27.82 -8.08
CA LEU A 205 -4.02 -27.58 -7.02
C LEU A 205 -4.21 -26.15 -6.48
N ASN A 206 -4.66 -26.02 -5.24
CA ASN A 206 -4.68 -24.74 -4.51
C ASN A 206 -3.55 -24.74 -3.49
N GLU A 207 -2.52 -23.93 -3.71
CA GLU A 207 -1.34 -23.86 -2.86
C GLU A 207 -1.14 -22.44 -2.34
N PHE A 208 -0.85 -22.33 -1.04
CA PHE A 208 -0.43 -21.10 -0.40
C PHE A 208 1.06 -21.18 -0.07
N GLN A 209 1.82 -20.18 -0.46
CA GLN A 209 3.23 -20.05 -0.14
C GLN A 209 3.53 -18.75 0.59
N PHE A 210 4.29 -18.86 1.67
CA PHE A 210 4.69 -17.74 2.50
C PHE A 210 6.18 -17.48 2.30
N TRP A 211 6.53 -16.25 1.98
CA TRP A 211 7.90 -15.82 1.72
C TRP A 211 8.27 -14.66 2.63
N LYS A 212 9.39 -14.78 3.35
CA LYS A 212 10.05 -13.64 4.00
C LYS A 212 10.90 -12.96 2.95
N VAL A 213 10.54 -11.74 2.57
CA VAL A 213 11.32 -10.88 1.67
C VAL A 213 12.01 -9.83 2.52
N SER A 214 13.34 -9.75 2.46
CA SER A 214 14.13 -8.84 3.29
C SER A 214 15.05 -7.98 2.43
N LEU A 215 15.27 -6.75 2.87
CA LEU A 215 16.29 -5.87 2.31
C LEU A 215 17.68 -6.37 2.72
N CYS A 216 18.52 -6.63 1.72
CA CYS A 216 19.92 -6.93 1.88
C CYS A 216 20.75 -5.73 1.41
N ILE A 217 21.85 -5.46 2.12
CA ILE A 217 22.83 -4.42 1.76
C ILE A 217 24.14 -5.14 1.47
N ASN A 218 24.77 -4.81 0.36
CA ASN A 218 26.08 -5.39 0.03
C ASN A 218 27.17 -4.79 0.92
N ASP A 219 27.89 -5.64 1.66
CA ASP A 219 29.05 -5.23 2.48
C ASP A 219 30.27 -4.79 1.64
N SER A 220 30.22 -4.95 0.31
CA SER A 220 31.32 -4.64 -0.62
C SER A 220 31.60 -3.14 -0.80
N GLY A 221 31.04 -2.27 0.05
CA GLY A 221 31.20 -0.81 -0.02
C GLY A 221 30.45 -0.15 -1.19
N THR A 222 29.77 -0.92 -2.03
CA THR A 222 28.75 -0.42 -2.94
C THR A 222 27.47 -0.27 -2.14
N SER A 223 26.92 0.94 -2.06
CA SER A 223 25.65 1.24 -1.36
C SER A 223 24.43 0.55 -1.99
N GLU A 224 24.63 -0.47 -2.82
CA GLU A 224 23.58 -1.18 -3.51
C GLU A 224 22.82 -2.07 -2.53
N SER A 225 21.58 -1.72 -2.29
CA SER A 225 20.60 -2.57 -1.62
C SER A 225 19.77 -3.36 -2.63
N PHE A 226 19.34 -4.55 -2.24
CA PHE A 226 18.51 -5.43 -3.04
C PHE A 226 17.54 -6.21 -2.15
N LEU A 227 16.49 -6.77 -2.73
CA LEU A 227 15.57 -7.66 -2.00
C LEU A 227 15.98 -9.12 -2.20
N ALA A 228 15.91 -9.91 -1.13
CA ALA A 228 16.08 -11.36 -1.15
C ALA A 228 14.84 -12.03 -0.54
N ALA A 229 14.48 -13.21 -1.05
CA ALA A 229 13.33 -13.98 -0.56
C ALA A 229 13.77 -15.32 0.02
N SER A 230 13.10 -15.75 1.09
CA SER A 230 13.23 -17.08 1.69
C SER A 230 11.85 -17.65 1.99
N GLN A 231 11.60 -18.91 1.60
CA GLN A 231 10.31 -19.55 1.84
C GLN A 231 10.19 -19.89 3.32
N MET A 232 9.07 -19.50 3.94
CA MET A 232 8.77 -19.76 5.35
C MET A 232 7.87 -20.99 5.52
N ALA A 233 6.84 -21.10 4.67
CA ALA A 233 5.86 -22.17 4.73
C ALA A 233 5.22 -22.38 3.34
N SER A 234 4.73 -23.60 3.11
CA SER A 234 3.78 -23.90 2.04
C SER A 234 2.77 -24.93 2.53
N PHE A 235 1.51 -24.78 2.13
CA PHE A 235 0.46 -25.76 2.38
C PHE A 235 -0.60 -25.71 1.29
N THR A 236 -1.35 -26.79 1.16
CA THR A 236 -2.39 -26.93 0.14
C THR A 236 -3.79 -26.79 0.73
N GLN A 237 -4.75 -26.51 -0.14
CA GLN A 237 -6.17 -26.65 0.12
C GLN A 237 -6.73 -27.72 -0.81
N SER A 238 -7.34 -28.75 -0.23
CA SER A 238 -7.96 -29.89 -0.92
C SER A 238 -9.13 -29.45 -1.78
N ASN A 239 -9.46 -30.32 -2.74
CA ASN A 239 -10.42 -30.04 -3.79
C ASN A 239 -11.86 -30.40 -3.50
N ASP A 240 -12.19 -30.74 -2.25
CA ASP A 240 -13.53 -31.18 -1.86
C ASP A 240 -14.63 -30.12 -2.11
N GLY A 241 -14.28 -28.96 -2.68
CA GLY A 241 -15.15 -28.29 -3.64
C GLY A 241 -14.45 -27.15 -4.36
N ALA A 242 -13.59 -27.45 -5.35
CA ALA A 242 -13.05 -26.51 -6.37
C ALA A 242 -13.11 -25.03 -5.94
N SER A 243 -12.40 -24.71 -4.86
CA SER A 243 -12.52 -23.42 -4.21
C SER A 243 -11.46 -22.50 -4.78
N THR A 244 -11.87 -21.44 -5.45
CA THR A 244 -10.91 -20.47 -5.97
C THR A 244 -10.84 -19.28 -5.03
N VAL A 245 -9.61 -18.90 -4.68
CA VAL A 245 -9.34 -17.77 -3.80
C VAL A 245 -9.37 -16.47 -4.60
N CYS A 246 -10.20 -15.52 -4.18
CA CYS A 246 -10.39 -14.25 -4.90
C CYS A 246 -9.72 -13.06 -4.23
N CYS A 247 -9.44 -13.14 -2.92
CA CYS A 247 -8.81 -12.08 -2.16
C CYS A 247 -8.02 -12.66 -0.99
N LEU A 248 -6.94 -11.99 -0.61
CA LEU A 248 -6.04 -12.38 0.48
C LEU A 248 -5.75 -11.19 1.37
N SER A 249 -5.60 -11.45 2.66
CA SER A 249 -5.04 -10.51 3.62
C SER A 249 -4.23 -11.26 4.67
N ILE A 250 -3.15 -10.63 5.10
CA ILE A 250 -2.26 -11.14 6.15
C ILE A 250 -1.99 -10.01 7.13
N CYS A 251 -1.98 -10.35 8.41
CA CYS A 251 -1.57 -9.46 9.49
C CYS A 251 -0.87 -10.29 10.56
N GLY A 252 0.45 -10.21 10.60
CA GLY A 252 1.29 -11.08 11.42
C GLY A 252 1.03 -12.56 11.13
N LYS A 253 0.62 -13.32 12.15
CA LYS A 253 0.37 -14.78 12.03
C LYS A 253 -1.00 -15.16 11.46
N GLN A 254 -1.91 -14.19 11.30
CA GLN A 254 -3.24 -14.46 10.78
C GLN A 254 -3.25 -14.33 9.27
N LEU A 255 -3.81 -15.34 8.58
CA LEU A 255 -4.18 -15.31 7.18
C LEU A 255 -5.69 -15.25 7.08
N ALA A 256 -6.22 -14.36 6.26
CA ALA A 256 -7.62 -14.35 5.85
C ALA A 256 -7.74 -14.38 4.34
N PHE A 257 -8.68 -15.17 3.82
CA PHE A 257 -8.92 -15.21 2.39
C PHE A 257 -10.38 -15.51 2.07
N GLY A 258 -10.81 -14.98 0.94
CA GLY A 258 -12.15 -15.22 0.40
C GLY A 258 -12.11 -16.33 -0.64
N ALA A 259 -12.90 -17.37 -0.43
CA ALA A 259 -13.00 -18.51 -1.33
C ALA A 259 -14.43 -18.65 -1.88
N TYR A 260 -14.55 -18.92 -3.18
CA TYR A 260 -15.81 -19.31 -3.80
C TYR A 260 -15.77 -20.78 -4.22
N TYR A 261 -16.83 -21.52 -3.96
CA TYR A 261 -16.91 -22.95 -4.28
C TYR A 261 -17.67 -23.15 -5.58
N SER A 262 -17.01 -23.63 -6.64
CA SER A 262 -17.70 -23.97 -7.89
C SER A 262 -18.66 -25.15 -7.68
N ASN A 263 -19.96 -24.92 -7.84
CA ASN A 263 -20.92 -25.99 -8.02
C ASN A 263 -21.49 -25.94 -9.44
N GLU A 264 -21.81 -27.11 -9.99
CA GLU A 264 -22.45 -27.25 -11.31
C GLU A 264 -23.78 -26.48 -11.41
N ARG A 265 -24.40 -26.17 -10.26
CA ARG A 265 -25.72 -25.53 -10.16
C ARG A 265 -25.70 -24.00 -10.06
N GLY A 266 -24.53 -23.37 -10.18
CA GLY A 266 -24.40 -21.92 -10.39
C GLY A 266 -24.66 -21.02 -9.17
N ALA A 267 -24.83 -21.58 -7.98
CA ALA A 267 -24.98 -20.82 -6.73
C ALA A 267 -23.79 -21.08 -5.82
N LEU A 268 -22.77 -20.21 -5.92
CA LEU A 268 -21.51 -20.36 -5.20
C LEU A 268 -21.65 -19.82 -3.76
N PRO A 269 -21.46 -20.65 -2.73
CA PRO A 269 -21.15 -20.16 -1.39
C PRO A 269 -19.93 -19.25 -1.45
N TYR A 270 -19.99 -18.13 -0.77
CA TYR A 270 -18.81 -17.35 -0.44
C TYR A 270 -18.48 -17.54 1.04
N ALA A 271 -17.26 -18.00 1.31
CA ALA A 271 -16.75 -18.13 2.65
C ALA A 271 -15.46 -17.33 2.80
N ILE A 272 -15.32 -16.69 3.94
CA ILE A 272 -14.05 -16.08 4.34
C ILE A 272 -13.45 -16.99 5.40
N VAL A 273 -12.28 -17.51 5.09
CA VAL A 273 -11.54 -18.43 5.95
C VAL A 273 -10.43 -17.63 6.62
N ILE A 274 -10.34 -17.74 7.94
CA ILE A 274 -9.27 -17.13 8.74
C ILE A 274 -8.54 -18.24 9.50
N SER A 275 -7.21 -18.24 9.42
CA SER A 275 -6.37 -19.27 10.03
C SER A 275 -5.04 -18.71 10.53
N ASP A 276 -4.44 -19.36 11.52
CA ASP A 276 -3.05 -19.09 11.92
C ASP A 276 -2.10 -19.85 11.01
N TRP A 277 -1.53 -19.17 10.01
CA TRP A 277 -0.75 -19.82 8.96
C TRP A 277 0.54 -20.44 9.48
N THR A 278 1.08 -19.94 10.60
CA THR A 278 2.32 -20.45 11.20
C THR A 278 2.17 -21.85 11.79
N THR A 279 0.93 -22.29 11.98
CA THR A 279 0.59 -23.58 12.60
C THR A 279 0.07 -24.62 11.61
N ILE A 280 -0.09 -24.25 10.33
CA ILE A 280 -0.50 -25.16 9.25
C ILE A 280 0.72 -25.96 8.80
N ARG A 281 0.59 -27.28 8.69
CA ARG A 281 1.69 -28.18 8.29
C ARG A 281 1.59 -28.65 6.85
N GLU A 282 0.42 -29.14 6.46
CA GLU A 282 0.23 -29.81 5.16
C GLU A 282 -0.99 -29.23 4.44
N SER A 283 -2.14 -29.19 5.12
CA SER A 283 -3.39 -28.72 4.54
C SER A 283 -4.17 -27.82 5.48
N ILE A 284 -4.84 -26.81 4.92
CA ILE A 284 -5.74 -25.93 5.65
C ILE A 284 -7.07 -26.61 6.02
N ASP A 285 -7.45 -27.69 5.36
CA ASP A 285 -8.79 -28.29 5.52
C ASP A 285 -8.95 -29.04 6.84
N SER A 286 -7.89 -29.65 7.35
CA SER A 286 -7.89 -30.28 8.67
C SER A 286 -7.52 -29.31 9.79
N HIS A 287 -7.04 -28.10 9.44
CA HIS A 287 -6.52 -27.14 10.38
C HIS A 287 -7.64 -26.34 11.10
N PRO A 288 -7.47 -25.99 12.39
CA PRO A 288 -8.37 -25.07 13.10
C PRO A 288 -8.47 -23.70 12.41
N LYS A 289 -9.66 -23.37 11.94
CA LYS A 289 -9.95 -22.14 11.20
C LYS A 289 -11.25 -21.51 11.64
N ARG A 290 -11.40 -20.21 11.43
CA ARG A 290 -12.65 -19.46 11.61
C ARG A 290 -13.26 -19.25 10.23
N ILE A 291 -14.58 -19.39 10.13
CA ILE A 291 -15.28 -19.28 8.84
C ILE A 291 -16.43 -18.31 8.97
N ILE A 292 -16.43 -17.29 8.12
CA ILE A 292 -17.54 -16.33 7.98
C ILE A 292 -18.26 -16.66 6.69
N ARG A 293 -19.57 -16.93 6.78
CA ARG A 293 -20.41 -17.12 5.59
C ARG A 293 -20.98 -15.78 5.18
N HIS A 294 -20.76 -15.38 3.93
CA HIS A 294 -21.35 -14.16 3.40
C HIS A 294 -22.59 -14.50 2.56
N ALA A 295 -23.75 -13.97 2.92
CA ALA A 295 -25.03 -14.20 2.24
C ALA A 295 -25.16 -13.49 0.86
N GLY A 296 -24.03 -13.05 0.28
CA GLY A 296 -24.01 -12.23 -0.93
C GLY A 296 -24.18 -13.08 -2.19
N HIS A 297 -24.87 -12.52 -3.19
CA HIS A 297 -25.02 -13.18 -4.48
C HIS A 297 -23.65 -13.27 -5.20
N PRO A 298 -23.23 -14.46 -5.66
CA PRO A 298 -21.86 -14.70 -6.14
C PRO A 298 -21.49 -13.96 -7.42
N ARG A 299 -22.49 -13.51 -8.21
CA ARG A 299 -22.23 -12.78 -9.47
C ARG A 299 -21.71 -11.34 -9.31
N TYR A 300 -21.59 -10.82 -8.08
CA TYR A 300 -21.26 -9.41 -7.84
C TYR A 300 -19.99 -9.22 -6.98
N LEU A 301 -18.96 -10.04 -7.23
CA LEU A 301 -17.59 -9.85 -6.72
C LEU A 301 -16.92 -8.67 -7.47
N PRO A 302 -16.14 -7.79 -6.82
CA PRO A 302 -15.15 -8.11 -5.79
C PRO A 302 -15.60 -7.93 -4.33
N PHE A 303 -15.11 -8.80 -3.45
CA PHE A 303 -15.02 -8.51 -2.02
C PHE A 303 -13.58 -8.11 -1.69
N GLU A 304 -13.45 -7.28 -0.68
CA GLU A 304 -12.18 -7.02 -0.05
C GLU A 304 -12.21 -7.53 1.38
N VAL A 305 -11.12 -8.18 1.79
CA VAL A 305 -10.92 -8.72 3.13
C VAL A 305 -9.63 -8.08 3.62
N GLN A 306 -9.66 -7.47 4.79
CA GLN A 306 -8.48 -6.91 5.44
C GLN A 306 -8.44 -7.35 6.90
N LEU A 307 -7.37 -8.04 7.26
CA LEU A 307 -7.00 -8.25 8.65
C LEU A 307 -6.41 -6.97 9.20
N ILE A 308 -6.86 -6.63 10.40
CA ILE A 308 -6.46 -5.45 11.15
C ILE A 308 -5.84 -5.96 12.47
N PRO A 309 -4.87 -5.24 13.06
CA PRO A 309 -4.37 -5.57 14.38
C PRO A 309 -5.48 -5.78 15.42
N ASN A 310 -5.14 -6.44 16.53
CA ASN A 310 -6.07 -6.77 17.63
C ASN A 310 -7.22 -7.70 17.22
N GLU A 311 -6.91 -8.74 16.43
CA GLU A 311 -7.86 -9.78 16.03
C GLU A 311 -9.15 -9.21 15.41
N THR A 312 -9.02 -8.18 14.59
CA THR A 312 -10.15 -7.55 13.91
C THR A 312 -10.10 -7.87 12.42
N LEU A 313 -11.27 -8.11 11.83
CA LEU A 313 -11.41 -8.35 10.41
C LEU A 313 -12.41 -7.39 9.81
N TRP A 314 -11.99 -6.72 8.74
CA TRP A 314 -12.82 -5.88 7.93
C TRP A 314 -13.15 -6.54 6.60
N ILE A 315 -14.43 -6.50 6.23
CA ILE A 315 -14.94 -7.08 4.99
C ILE A 315 -15.75 -6.02 4.26
N SER A 316 -15.46 -5.81 2.99
CA SER A 316 -16.19 -4.94 2.08
C SER A 316 -16.80 -5.73 0.95
N ALA A 317 -18.10 -5.56 0.73
CA ALA A 317 -18.85 -6.15 -0.37
C ALA A 317 -19.24 -5.08 -1.39
N SER A 318 -18.80 -5.20 -2.64
CA SER A 318 -19.12 -4.24 -3.71
C SER A 318 -20.49 -4.44 -4.38
N THR A 319 -21.34 -5.34 -3.86
CA THR A 319 -22.64 -5.68 -4.48
C THR A 319 -23.60 -4.47 -4.58
N TYR A 320 -24.64 -4.57 -5.41
CA TYR A 320 -25.74 -3.59 -5.45
C TYR A 320 -26.36 -3.39 -4.05
N GLY A 321 -25.97 -2.29 -3.40
CA GLY A 321 -26.32 -2.00 -2.00
C GLY A 321 -25.24 -2.43 -1.00
N GLY A 322 -23.96 -2.38 -1.39
CA GLY A 322 -22.78 -2.87 -0.67
C GLY A 322 -22.89 -2.94 0.85
N SER A 323 -22.27 -3.92 1.46
CA SER A 323 -22.20 -3.99 2.91
C SER A 323 -20.76 -3.97 3.32
N THR A 324 -20.43 -3.14 4.28
CA THR A 324 -19.16 -3.25 4.97
C THR A 324 -19.42 -3.72 6.40
N ARG A 325 -18.63 -4.69 6.85
CA ARG A 325 -18.77 -5.32 8.16
C ARG A 325 -17.42 -5.42 8.84
N LEU A 326 -17.46 -5.27 10.16
CA LEU A 326 -16.32 -5.52 11.04
C LEU A 326 -16.64 -6.71 11.94
N TYR A 327 -15.66 -7.57 12.13
CA TYR A 327 -15.76 -8.74 12.98
C TYR A 327 -14.62 -8.74 13.99
N ALA A 328 -14.92 -9.10 15.23
CA ALA A 328 -13.91 -9.52 16.18
C ALA A 328 -13.66 -11.02 15.97
N LEU A 329 -12.43 -11.42 15.64
CA LEU A 329 -12.14 -12.82 15.34
C LEU A 329 -12.41 -13.74 16.54
N GLN A 330 -12.24 -13.22 17.77
CA GLN A 330 -12.58 -13.91 19.00
C GLN A 330 -14.07 -14.28 19.14
N SER A 331 -14.99 -13.58 18.46
CA SER A 331 -16.43 -13.92 18.47
C SER A 331 -16.80 -14.94 17.40
N ILE A 332 -15.86 -15.36 16.55
CA ILE A 332 -16.08 -16.34 15.50
C ILE A 332 -15.62 -17.70 16.00
N GLN A 333 -16.50 -18.69 15.93
CA GLN A 333 -16.18 -20.05 16.35
C GLN A 333 -15.08 -20.67 15.47
N THR A 334 -14.08 -21.26 16.13
CA THR A 334 -13.08 -22.09 15.47
C THR A 334 -13.67 -23.45 15.13
N THR A 335 -13.43 -23.93 13.91
CA THR A 335 -13.84 -25.23 13.38
C THR A 335 -12.67 -25.88 12.65
N THR A 336 -12.63 -27.21 12.63
CA THR A 336 -11.73 -27.96 11.74
C THR A 336 -12.46 -28.42 10.48
N SER A 337 -13.77 -28.67 10.56
CA SER A 337 -14.57 -29.06 9.40
C SER A 337 -14.95 -27.88 8.54
N LEU A 338 -14.99 -28.09 7.21
CA LEU A 338 -15.67 -27.18 6.31
C LEU A 338 -17.16 -27.12 6.66
N PRO A 339 -17.80 -25.95 6.51
CA PRO A 339 -19.22 -25.84 6.77
C PRO A 339 -19.98 -26.67 5.73
N PRO A 340 -21.09 -27.35 6.09
CA PRO A 340 -21.92 -27.98 5.07
C PRO A 340 -22.37 -26.90 4.06
N PRO A 341 -22.51 -27.25 2.78
CA PRO A 341 -22.91 -26.30 1.76
C PRO A 341 -24.14 -25.47 2.18
N PRO A 342 -24.20 -24.16 1.85
CA PRO A 342 -25.26 -23.25 2.30
C PRO A 342 -26.66 -23.69 1.89
N TRP A 343 -26.80 -24.46 0.80
CA TRP A 343 -28.10 -24.98 0.40
C TRP A 343 -28.65 -26.07 1.35
N LEU A 344 -27.82 -26.59 2.27
CA LEU A 344 -28.21 -27.57 3.27
C LEU A 344 -28.48 -26.97 4.66
N ALA A 345 -28.12 -25.71 4.91
CA ALA A 345 -28.29 -25.09 6.23
C ALA A 345 -28.63 -23.59 6.12
N PRO A 346 -29.64 -23.09 6.85
CA PRO A 346 -29.94 -21.67 6.87
C PRO A 346 -28.69 -20.86 7.27
N LEU A 347 -28.47 -19.74 6.59
CA LEU A 347 -27.40 -18.79 6.90
C LEU A 347 -27.69 -18.16 8.26
N VAL A 348 -27.22 -18.78 9.33
CA VAL A 348 -27.11 -18.10 10.63
C VAL A 348 -26.07 -17.01 10.45
N GLY A 349 -26.49 -15.75 10.58
CA GLY A 349 -25.59 -14.61 10.43
C GLY A 349 -24.45 -14.72 11.43
N THR A 350 -23.21 -14.65 10.94
CA THR A 350 -22.04 -14.57 11.81
C THR A 350 -22.10 -13.25 12.58
N PRO A 351 -21.98 -13.27 13.93
CA PRO A 351 -21.98 -12.04 14.72
C PRO A 351 -20.87 -11.11 14.24
N HIS A 352 -21.23 -9.88 13.93
CA HIS A 352 -20.31 -8.79 13.57
C HIS A 352 -20.37 -7.73 14.67
N ILE A 353 -19.27 -7.01 14.87
CA ILE A 353 -19.21 -5.92 15.86
C ILE A 353 -19.80 -4.63 15.30
N TRP A 354 -19.76 -4.48 13.98
CA TRP A 354 -20.35 -3.34 13.28
C TRP A 354 -20.68 -3.71 11.84
N GLN A 355 -21.75 -3.11 11.32
CA GLN A 355 -22.20 -3.25 9.94
C GLN A 355 -22.74 -1.91 9.47
N ASN A 356 -22.37 -1.53 8.25
CA ASN A 356 -23.04 -0.46 7.53
C ASN A 356 -23.78 -1.04 6.33
N ASP A 357 -25.10 -1.01 6.42
CA ASP A 357 -26.04 -1.35 5.35
C ASP A 357 -26.47 -0.13 4.52
N ALA A 358 -26.02 1.06 4.90
CA ALA A 358 -26.33 2.28 4.18
C ALA A 358 -25.59 2.39 2.83
N ALA A 359 -24.94 1.33 2.31
CA ALA A 359 -24.29 1.42 1.02
C ALA A 359 -25.23 1.37 -0.19
N THR A 360 -26.56 1.39 0.01
CA THR A 360 -27.45 1.97 -1.00
C THR A 360 -27.13 3.45 -1.29
N ARG A 361 -26.51 4.17 -0.35
CA ARG A 361 -26.01 5.56 -0.55
C ARG A 361 -24.57 5.61 -1.03
N MET A 362 -23.70 4.72 -0.54
CA MET A 362 -22.26 4.80 -0.86
C MET A 362 -21.92 4.21 -2.23
N HIS A 363 -22.65 3.19 -2.71
CA HIS A 363 -22.36 2.49 -3.97
C HIS A 363 -20.85 2.25 -4.16
N ILE A 364 -20.23 1.56 -3.21
CA ILE A 364 -18.79 1.28 -3.23
C ILE A 364 -18.49 0.49 -4.52
N ARG A 365 -17.79 1.12 -5.46
CA ARG A 365 -17.45 0.54 -6.77
C ARG A 365 -15.97 0.19 -6.89
N GLY A 366 -15.14 0.71 -5.99
CA GLY A 366 -13.69 0.59 -6.06
C GLY A 366 -13.10 -0.44 -5.10
N ILE A 367 -11.81 -0.67 -5.31
CA ILE A 367 -10.91 -1.29 -4.34
C ILE A 367 -10.68 -0.26 -3.23
N ALA A 368 -10.74 -0.65 -1.98
CA ALA A 368 -10.33 0.25 -0.91
C ALA A 368 -8.83 0.47 -0.93
N SER A 369 -8.41 1.55 -0.27
CA SER A 369 -6.99 1.72 -0.01
C SER A 369 -6.45 0.56 0.83
N ARG A 370 -5.12 0.40 0.82
CA ARG A 370 -4.44 -0.31 1.90
C ARG A 370 -4.79 0.32 3.25
N GLN A 371 -4.58 -0.45 4.31
CA GLN A 371 -4.69 0.07 5.67
C GLN A 371 -3.66 1.17 5.93
N PHE A 372 -4.08 2.25 6.58
CA PHE A 372 -3.21 3.26 7.16
C PHE A 372 -3.29 3.22 8.68
N TYR A 373 -2.15 3.20 9.36
CA TYR A 373 -2.11 3.28 10.82
C TYR A 373 -1.90 4.72 11.25
N HIS A 374 -2.92 5.29 11.89
CA HIS A 374 -2.89 6.64 12.41
C HIS A 374 -2.49 6.63 13.89
N ALA A 375 -1.19 6.84 14.15
CA ALA A 375 -0.63 6.77 15.50
C ALA A 375 -1.31 7.73 16.50
N PRO A 376 -1.60 9.02 16.18
CA PRO A 376 -2.15 9.95 17.17
C PRO A 376 -3.51 9.53 17.75
N SER A 377 -4.33 8.83 16.97
CA SER A 377 -5.65 8.34 17.41
C SER A 377 -5.72 6.82 17.56
N ASN A 378 -4.56 6.14 17.50
CA ASN A 378 -4.40 4.70 17.50
C ASN A 378 -5.50 3.96 16.71
N SER A 379 -5.61 4.30 15.42
CA SER A 379 -6.66 3.76 14.55
C SER A 379 -6.11 3.20 13.25
N ALA A 380 -6.80 2.17 12.74
CA ALA A 380 -6.66 1.73 11.37
C ALA A 380 -7.65 2.52 10.49
N ARG A 381 -7.18 3.01 9.35
CA ARG A 381 -7.97 3.82 8.43
C ARG A 381 -7.92 3.28 7.02
N PHE A 382 -9.05 3.40 6.31
CA PHE A 382 -9.20 2.99 4.92
C PHE A 382 -9.93 4.08 4.15
N VAL A 383 -9.55 4.30 2.90
CA VAL A 383 -10.31 5.12 1.95
C VAL A 383 -11.14 4.19 1.09
N LEU A 384 -12.46 4.37 1.12
CA LEU A 384 -13.43 3.60 0.35
C LEU A 384 -13.99 4.47 -0.77
N GLU A 385 -13.93 3.97 -1.99
CA GLU A 385 -14.36 4.74 -3.16
C GLU A 385 -15.80 4.39 -3.55
N GLY A 386 -16.68 5.37 -3.35
CA GLY A 386 -18.11 5.30 -3.63
C GLY A 386 -18.47 5.92 -4.98
N GLN A 387 -19.76 5.87 -5.32
CA GLN A 387 -20.27 6.55 -6.50
C GLN A 387 -20.35 8.06 -6.25
N GLY A 388 -19.33 8.79 -6.68
CA GLY A 388 -19.31 10.26 -6.63
C GLY A 388 -18.69 10.85 -5.38
N CYS A 389 -18.16 10.03 -4.47
CA CYS A 389 -17.45 10.49 -3.29
C CYS A 389 -16.49 9.43 -2.74
N SER A 390 -15.44 9.91 -2.07
CA SER A 390 -14.51 9.10 -1.29
C SER A 390 -14.93 9.13 0.18
N TRP A 391 -14.96 7.96 0.82
CA TRP A 391 -15.28 7.78 2.23
C TRP A 391 -14.05 7.34 3.00
N GLY A 392 -13.97 7.73 4.27
CA GLY A 392 -12.95 7.32 5.20
C GLY A 392 -13.59 6.40 6.22
N LEU A 393 -13.07 5.19 6.32
CA LEU A 393 -13.40 4.25 7.38
C LEU A 393 -12.34 4.39 8.49
N TYR A 394 -12.81 4.66 9.70
CA TYR A 394 -12.01 4.79 10.92
C TYR A 394 -12.31 3.61 11.83
N ILE A 395 -11.27 2.87 12.23
CA ILE A 395 -11.39 1.71 13.11
C ILE A 395 -10.44 1.92 14.30
N PRO A 396 -10.97 2.28 15.48
CA PRO A 396 -10.16 2.45 16.68
C PRO A 396 -9.61 1.09 17.14
N LEU A 397 -8.30 1.01 17.39
CA LEU A 397 -7.64 -0.27 17.69
C LEU A 397 -7.74 -0.65 19.17
N ASP A 398 -7.86 0.32 20.06
CA ASP A 398 -8.02 0.10 21.51
C ASP A 398 -9.50 0.03 21.94
N ALA A 399 -10.43 0.26 21.01
CA ALA A 399 -11.83 0.27 21.33
C ALA A 399 -12.32 -1.14 21.68
N SER A 400 -13.03 -1.26 22.81
CA SER A 400 -13.80 -2.47 23.08
C SER A 400 -14.82 -2.68 21.94
N PRO A 401 -15.07 -3.91 21.49
CA PRO A 401 -16.12 -4.21 20.52
C PRO A 401 -17.47 -3.56 20.83
N ALA A 402 -17.81 -3.44 22.12
CA ALA A 402 -19.05 -2.81 22.58
C ALA A 402 -19.10 -1.28 22.37
N SER A 403 -17.93 -0.62 22.28
CA SER A 403 -17.83 0.83 22.01
C SER A 403 -17.88 1.16 20.52
N ILE A 404 -17.65 0.17 19.65
CA ILE A 404 -17.77 0.28 18.21
C ILE A 404 -19.25 0.16 17.84
N SER A 405 -20.04 1.20 18.12
CA SER A 405 -21.44 1.28 17.70
C SER A 405 -21.76 2.64 17.10
N GLY A 406 -22.48 2.66 15.98
CA GLY A 406 -22.97 3.88 15.32
C GLY A 406 -22.32 4.22 13.97
N ASP A 407 -22.84 5.28 13.36
CA ASP A 407 -22.42 5.83 12.04
C ASP A 407 -21.04 6.53 12.06
N ASN A 408 -20.41 6.61 13.23
CA ASN A 408 -19.19 7.40 13.45
C ASN A 408 -17.91 6.79 12.87
N LEU A 409 -17.95 5.53 12.40
CA LEU A 409 -16.78 4.92 11.76
C LEU A 409 -16.58 5.39 10.32
N LEU A 410 -17.60 6.00 9.70
CA LEU A 410 -17.53 6.47 8.32
C LEU A 410 -17.62 7.98 8.26
N SER A 411 -16.63 8.59 7.63
CA SER A 411 -16.62 10.01 7.31
C SER A 411 -16.57 10.21 5.82
N ARG A 412 -17.36 11.14 5.28
CA ARG A 412 -17.22 11.56 3.89
C ARG A 412 -15.96 12.41 3.76
N LEU A 413 -15.01 12.01 2.92
CA LEU A 413 -13.70 12.66 2.79
C LEU A 413 -13.68 13.69 1.67
N ALA A 414 -14.25 13.35 0.52
CA ALA A 414 -14.32 14.26 -0.62
C ALA A 414 -15.44 13.88 -1.59
N ASP A 415 -15.93 14.90 -2.29
CA ASP A 415 -16.90 14.76 -3.37
C ASP A 415 -16.23 14.87 -4.73
N HIS A 416 -16.72 14.07 -5.68
CA HIS A 416 -16.29 14.16 -7.05
C HIS A 416 -17.49 13.99 -8.00
N ASP A 417 -17.72 14.98 -8.87
CA ASP A 417 -18.85 14.99 -9.82
C ASP A 417 -18.73 13.97 -10.98
N LEU A 418 -17.90 12.94 -10.83
CA LEU A 418 -17.62 11.94 -11.87
C LEU A 418 -18.67 10.81 -11.90
N LEU A 419 -19.95 11.16 -11.70
CA LEU A 419 -21.12 10.28 -11.54
C LEU A 419 -21.09 9.02 -12.43
N GLY A 420 -20.45 7.95 -11.96
CA GLY A 420 -20.34 6.67 -12.65
C GLY A 420 -19.48 6.67 -13.93
N GLN A 421 -18.75 7.76 -14.24
CA GLN A 421 -17.89 7.87 -15.44
C GLN A 421 -16.39 7.74 -15.13
N ALA A 422 -16.04 7.60 -13.85
CA ALA A 422 -14.69 7.37 -13.41
C ALA A 422 -14.57 6.09 -12.57
N TYR A 423 -13.41 5.46 -12.68
CA TYR A 423 -13.00 4.30 -11.90
C TYR A 423 -11.85 4.72 -10.98
N SER A 424 -11.85 4.26 -9.73
CA SER A 424 -10.72 4.52 -8.85
C SER A 424 -9.55 3.62 -9.21
N LEU A 425 -8.40 4.23 -9.45
CA LEU A 425 -7.10 3.54 -9.60
C LEU A 425 -6.38 3.40 -8.26
N GLY A 426 -7.06 3.62 -7.14
CA GLY A 426 -6.51 3.49 -5.81
C GLY A 426 -6.38 4.80 -5.07
N SER A 427 -6.24 4.65 -3.75
CA SER A 427 -6.24 5.75 -2.81
C SER A 427 -5.09 5.58 -1.82
N SER A 428 -4.47 6.71 -1.50
CA SER A 428 -3.52 6.91 -0.42
C SER A 428 -4.22 7.61 0.75
N TYR A 429 -3.48 7.95 1.80
CA TYR A 429 -4.06 8.57 2.98
C TYR A 429 -4.75 9.92 2.73
N HIS A 430 -4.25 10.74 1.81
CA HIS A 430 -4.82 12.07 1.50
C HIS A 430 -5.21 12.24 0.03
N TYR A 431 -4.98 11.23 -0.82
CA TYR A 431 -5.12 11.37 -2.26
C TYR A 431 -5.78 10.15 -2.86
N THR A 432 -6.78 10.37 -3.69
CA THR A 432 -7.40 9.37 -4.56
C THR A 432 -7.05 9.67 -6.01
N VAL A 433 -6.69 8.63 -6.76
CA VAL A 433 -6.46 8.73 -8.20
C VAL A 433 -7.65 8.11 -8.93
N LEU A 434 -8.36 8.92 -9.70
CA LEU A 434 -9.54 8.48 -10.46
C LEU A 434 -9.21 8.53 -11.96
N TYR A 435 -9.55 7.48 -12.70
CA TYR A 435 -9.47 7.47 -14.15
C TYR A 435 -10.85 7.69 -14.76
N HIS A 436 -10.98 8.73 -15.58
CA HIS A 436 -12.21 9.06 -16.28
C HIS A 436 -12.23 8.42 -17.67
N TRP A 437 -13.06 7.38 -17.86
CA TRP A 437 -12.96 6.55 -19.07
C TRP A 437 -13.35 7.23 -20.37
N THR A 438 -14.31 8.17 -20.35
CA THR A 438 -14.79 8.80 -21.59
C THR A 438 -13.83 9.88 -22.05
N ARG A 439 -13.07 10.45 -21.10
CA ARG A 439 -12.12 11.53 -21.35
C ARG A 439 -10.68 11.05 -21.40
N GLN A 440 -10.40 9.81 -21.01
CA GLN A 440 -9.04 9.27 -20.87
C GLN A 440 -8.14 10.21 -20.05
N GLN A 441 -8.64 10.64 -18.90
CA GLN A 441 -7.99 11.60 -18.02
C GLN A 441 -7.81 11.02 -16.62
N LEU A 442 -6.66 11.29 -16.02
CA LEU A 442 -6.43 11.04 -14.60
C LEU A 442 -6.85 12.27 -13.81
N HIS A 443 -7.64 12.06 -12.77
CA HIS A 443 -8.05 13.04 -11.79
C HIS A 443 -7.40 12.72 -10.46
N PHE A 444 -6.76 13.73 -9.89
CA PHE A 444 -6.17 13.66 -8.56
C PHE A 444 -7.10 14.39 -7.62
N LEU A 445 -7.60 13.66 -6.63
CA LEU A 445 -8.50 14.19 -5.62
C LEU A 445 -7.77 14.19 -4.28
N ARG A 446 -7.49 15.39 -3.76
CA ARG A 446 -7.01 15.54 -2.38
C ARG A 446 -8.18 15.55 -1.42
N HIS A 447 -8.09 14.79 -0.35
CA HIS A 447 -9.08 14.73 0.72
C HIS A 447 -8.42 14.86 2.10
N ILE A 448 -9.20 15.31 3.08
CA ILE A 448 -8.73 15.63 4.43
C ILE A 448 -9.54 14.80 5.43
N TRP A 449 -8.89 14.21 6.42
CA TRP A 449 -9.62 13.51 7.48
C TRP A 449 -10.21 14.52 8.47
N PRO A 450 -11.39 14.24 9.05
CA PRO A 450 -12.05 15.19 9.95
C PRO A 450 -11.21 15.67 11.15
N ASP A 451 -10.23 14.87 11.57
CA ASP A 451 -9.35 15.15 12.70
C ASP A 451 -7.96 15.68 12.31
N ASP A 452 -7.69 15.88 11.01
CA ASP A 452 -6.47 16.53 10.52
C ASP A 452 -6.59 18.07 10.67
N GLN A 453 -6.64 18.55 11.92
CA GLN A 453 -6.90 19.97 12.24
C GLN A 453 -5.80 20.95 11.80
N ASP A 454 -4.66 20.47 11.31
CA ASP A 454 -3.49 21.30 10.97
C ASP A 454 -3.36 21.56 9.44
N THR A 455 -4.40 21.25 8.65
CA THR A 455 -4.39 21.46 7.19
C THR A 455 -5.11 22.73 6.73
N ASP A 456 -5.22 23.69 7.64
CA ASP A 456 -6.11 24.87 7.71
C ASP A 456 -6.10 25.89 6.55
N SER A 457 -5.54 25.59 5.36
CA SER A 457 -5.49 26.58 4.28
C SER A 457 -5.65 26.06 2.85
N LEU A 458 -5.91 24.77 2.62
CA LEU A 458 -5.95 24.22 1.27
C LEU A 458 -7.27 23.52 0.99
N CYS A 459 -8.12 24.18 0.20
CA CYS A 459 -9.32 23.59 -0.42
C CYS A 459 -9.00 22.22 -1.04
N PRO A 460 -9.97 21.29 -1.12
CA PRO A 460 -9.81 20.08 -1.90
C PRO A 460 -9.35 20.45 -3.31
N VAL A 461 -8.09 20.16 -3.61
CA VAL A 461 -7.50 20.48 -4.90
C VAL A 461 -7.87 19.35 -5.84
N ARG A 462 -8.54 19.72 -6.92
CA ARG A 462 -8.84 18.84 -8.02
C ARG A 462 -8.11 19.36 -9.24
N TRP A 463 -7.14 18.59 -9.69
CA TRP A 463 -6.51 18.82 -10.97
C TRP A 463 -6.55 17.54 -11.80
N LYS A 464 -6.29 17.71 -13.09
CA LYS A 464 -6.38 16.64 -14.08
C LYS A 464 -5.16 16.68 -14.99
N THR A 465 -4.76 15.51 -15.46
CA THR A 465 -3.79 15.39 -16.54
C THR A 465 -4.38 14.51 -17.63
N ASP A 466 -4.11 14.88 -18.89
CA ASP A 466 -4.39 14.01 -20.02
C ASP A 466 -3.46 12.80 -19.91
N PHE A 467 -4.01 11.61 -20.09
CA PHE A 467 -3.25 10.36 -19.99
C PHE A 467 -3.74 9.36 -21.02
N ILE A 468 -2.96 9.16 -22.08
CA ILE A 468 -3.34 8.41 -23.28
C ILE A 468 -3.05 6.91 -23.10
N ILE A 469 -3.60 6.33 -22.03
CA ILE A 469 -3.70 4.88 -21.88
C ILE A 469 -5.18 4.57 -21.77
N GLY A 470 -5.69 3.68 -22.63
CA GLY A 470 -7.08 3.21 -22.52
C GLY A 470 -7.27 2.38 -21.25
N LEU A 471 -8.38 2.58 -20.52
CA LEU A 471 -8.68 1.85 -19.27
C LEU A 471 -8.61 0.33 -19.45
N GLU A 472 -9.06 -0.16 -20.60
CA GLU A 472 -9.06 -1.60 -20.93
C GLU A 472 -7.66 -2.21 -20.90
N ALA A 473 -6.63 -1.38 -21.02
CA ALA A 473 -5.24 -1.81 -20.89
C ALA A 473 -4.79 -1.89 -19.43
N ILE A 474 -5.37 -1.12 -18.50
CA ILE A 474 -4.90 -1.09 -17.09
C ILE A 474 -5.45 -2.32 -16.35
N THR A 475 -4.56 -3.25 -16.05
CA THR A 475 -4.88 -4.49 -15.34
C THR A 475 -4.61 -4.40 -13.85
N HIS A 476 -3.59 -3.63 -13.45
CA HIS A 476 -3.20 -3.44 -12.06
C HIS A 476 -2.75 -2.00 -11.80
N HIS A 477 -2.87 -1.55 -10.56
CA HIS A 477 -2.47 -0.23 -10.16
C HIS A 477 -2.04 -0.21 -8.69
N ALA A 478 -1.20 0.76 -8.33
CA ALA A 478 -0.82 1.01 -6.95
C ALA A 478 -0.51 2.49 -6.74
N VAL A 479 -0.88 3.02 -5.56
CA VAL A 479 -0.67 4.43 -5.20
C VAL A 479 0.06 4.50 -3.87
N ASP A 480 1.18 5.23 -3.81
CA ASP A 480 1.88 5.55 -2.57
C ASP A 480 1.93 7.07 -2.39
N GLY A 481 0.98 7.59 -1.60
CA GLY A 481 0.84 9.03 -1.35
C GLY A 481 2.07 9.67 -0.71
N CYS A 482 2.83 8.91 0.07
CA CYS A 482 4.03 9.38 0.76
C CYS A 482 5.19 9.67 -0.21
N SER A 483 5.46 8.76 -1.15
CA SER A 483 6.50 8.95 -2.17
C SER A 483 6.06 9.79 -3.36
N GLY A 484 4.74 10.00 -3.53
CA GLY A 484 4.21 10.66 -4.72
C GLY A 484 4.19 9.78 -5.96
N ARG A 485 4.28 8.45 -5.80
CA ARG A 485 4.33 7.51 -6.93
C ARG A 485 3.01 6.81 -7.14
N ILE A 486 2.65 6.70 -8.42
CA ILE A 486 1.54 5.87 -8.89
C ILE A 486 2.10 4.92 -9.93
N VAL A 487 1.78 3.65 -9.81
CA VAL A 487 2.13 2.64 -10.80
C VAL A 487 0.87 2.19 -11.51
N LEU A 488 0.87 2.25 -12.84
CA LEU A 488 -0.21 1.79 -13.71
C LEU A 488 0.34 0.68 -14.59
N CYS A 489 -0.19 -0.52 -14.45
CA CYS A 489 0.28 -1.70 -15.15
C CYS A 489 -0.72 -2.12 -16.22
N THR A 490 -0.20 -2.43 -17.41
CA THR A 490 -0.92 -3.02 -18.52
C THR A 490 -0.43 -4.43 -18.82
N SER A 491 -0.98 -5.08 -19.84
CA SER A 491 -0.47 -6.38 -20.31
C SER A 491 0.94 -6.31 -20.92
N GLU A 492 1.37 -5.14 -21.38
CA GLU A 492 2.62 -4.99 -22.16
C GLU A 492 3.70 -4.20 -21.42
N TYR A 493 3.31 -3.28 -20.54
CA TYR A 493 4.23 -2.41 -19.82
C TYR A 493 3.60 -1.94 -18.51
N PHE A 494 4.41 -1.35 -17.62
CA PHE A 494 3.89 -0.49 -16.57
C PHE A 494 4.49 0.92 -16.66
N SER A 495 3.71 1.90 -16.26
CA SER A 495 4.10 3.31 -16.16
C SER A 495 4.14 3.72 -14.69
N ILE A 496 5.20 4.42 -14.30
CA ILE A 496 5.32 5.12 -13.03
C ILE A 496 5.01 6.59 -13.31
N LEU A 497 4.02 7.12 -12.62
CA LEU A 497 3.76 8.55 -12.54
C LEU A 497 4.43 9.05 -11.27
N ASP A 498 5.56 9.73 -11.43
CA ASP A 498 6.35 10.24 -10.32
C ASP A 498 6.02 11.72 -10.11
N LEU A 499 5.34 12.02 -9.00
CA LEU A 499 5.05 13.39 -8.61
C LEU A 499 6.23 14.03 -7.89
N ALA A 500 7.17 13.26 -7.33
CA ALA A 500 8.31 13.85 -6.63
C ALA A 500 9.40 14.28 -7.63
N ARG A 501 9.28 15.50 -8.18
CA ARG A 501 10.08 15.97 -9.33
C ARG A 501 11.55 16.31 -9.04
N TYR A 502 12.15 15.82 -7.97
CA TYR A 502 13.54 16.19 -7.68
C TYR A 502 14.50 15.59 -8.73
N THR A 503 14.87 16.40 -9.72
CA THR A 503 15.97 16.12 -10.64
C THR A 503 17.22 16.79 -10.08
N PRO A 504 18.25 16.02 -9.67
CA PRO A 504 19.47 16.58 -9.07
C PRO A 504 20.21 17.61 -9.95
N HIS A 505 19.91 17.62 -11.26
CA HIS A 505 20.67 18.33 -12.28
C HIS A 505 20.22 19.77 -12.56
N THR A 506 19.11 20.25 -12.00
CA THR A 506 18.56 21.59 -12.31
C THR A 506 19.02 22.70 -11.35
N CYS A 507 19.85 22.39 -10.34
CA CYS A 507 20.32 23.35 -9.33
C CYS A 507 21.85 23.57 -9.34
N MET A 508 22.53 23.35 -10.47
CA MET A 508 23.93 23.80 -10.65
C MET A 508 24.01 25.14 -11.34
#